data_AF-A0A7C5SKX9-F1
#
_entry.id   AF-A0A7C5SKX9-F1
#
_cell.length_a   1.000
_cell.length_b   1.000
_cell.length_c   1.000
_cell.angle_alpha   90.00
_cell.angle_beta   90.00
_cell.angle_gamma   90.00
#
_symmetry.space_group_name_H-M   'P 1'
#
loop_
_entity.id
_entity.type
_entity.pdbx_description
1 polymer ?
#
loop_
_entity_poly.entity_id
_entity_poly.type
_entity_poly.pdbx_seq_one_letter_code
_entity_poly.pdbx_strand_id
1 'polypeptide(L)'
;MCSFSLHVFTVKVSKLTSFTRNLKGLIEVYLKLRTETGLLIRMPVHAQAYRIGGADQYPMITKKTYRGIGELEIPYIPGSSLKGRMRGLLELALGKKLYSSDQKIWQHVRGIAMDFPDLEADIRERCIIDELFGYAAVNYKQLKEMAEKKVGETRAEAIASQLFSNLAITRILVDDFFPTEEFINRTRARSIADFLEEKSENRIDRVTSAADPRDIVRVKPGVEFEGKLTLLLFDNDSDMVEKYLKTITAGLRLIEETYLGGSGSRGYGRIKFIEIGVEALKIAVSDGTLKLEKTSIGKYSNIAELEEKISDLSGKIREYIFAK
;
A
#
# COMPACT_ATOMS: atom_id res chain seq x y z
N MET A 1 -26.39 -19.26 68.60
CA MET A 1 -26.94 -18.38 67.55
C MET A 1 -25.80 -17.90 66.66
N CYS A 2 -25.49 -18.62 65.58
CA CYS A 2 -24.53 -18.16 64.57
C CYS A 2 -25.32 -17.63 63.39
N SER A 3 -25.25 -16.32 63.18
CA SER A 3 -25.82 -15.63 62.02
C SER A 3 -24.88 -15.83 60.83
N PHE A 4 -25.29 -16.64 59.84
CA PHE A 4 -24.62 -16.72 58.55
C PHE A 4 -25.11 -15.57 57.67
N SER A 5 -24.25 -14.58 57.47
CA SER A 5 -24.46 -13.49 56.51
C SER A 5 -24.26 -14.03 55.09
N LEU A 6 -25.37 -14.19 54.34
CA LEU A 6 -25.32 -14.44 52.90
C LEU A 6 -24.77 -13.19 52.19
N HIS A 7 -23.50 -13.24 51.81
CA HIS A 7 -22.95 -12.31 50.83
C HIS A 7 -23.55 -12.64 49.46
N VAL A 8 -24.52 -11.81 49.04
CA VAL A 8 -25.03 -11.80 47.67
C VAL A 8 -23.89 -11.32 46.76
N PHE A 9 -23.18 -12.24 46.12
CA PHE A 9 -22.30 -11.93 45.00
C PHE A 9 -23.16 -11.43 43.85
N THR A 10 -23.21 -10.11 43.68
CA THR A 10 -23.70 -9.49 42.45
C THR A 10 -22.70 -9.81 41.35
N VAL A 11 -22.99 -10.85 40.56
CA VAL A 11 -22.29 -11.08 39.29
C VAL A 11 -22.57 -9.86 38.41
N LYS A 12 -21.57 -8.98 38.25
CA LYS A 12 -21.60 -7.94 37.22
C LYS A 12 -21.66 -8.67 35.88
N VAL A 13 -22.86 -8.81 35.32
CA VAL A 13 -23.02 -9.23 33.92
C VAL A 13 -22.38 -8.14 33.07
N SER A 14 -21.18 -8.42 32.55
CA SER A 14 -20.49 -7.51 31.64
C SER A 14 -21.38 -7.30 30.42
N LYS A 15 -21.81 -6.06 30.19
CA LYS A 15 -22.63 -5.70 29.03
C LYS A 15 -21.84 -6.05 27.75
N LEU A 16 -22.33 -7.01 26.98
CA LEU A 16 -21.66 -7.43 25.74
C LEU A 16 -21.76 -6.28 24.73
N THR A 17 -20.62 -5.75 24.28
CA THR A 17 -20.56 -4.72 23.23
C THR A 17 -20.31 -5.42 21.91
N SER A 18 -21.12 -5.13 20.89
CA SER A 18 -20.99 -5.70 19.55
C SER A 18 -20.76 -4.61 18.50
N PHE A 19 -20.06 -4.98 17.43
CA PHE A 19 -19.82 -4.13 16.27
C PHE A 19 -19.89 -4.97 14.99
N THR A 20 -20.33 -4.37 13.89
CA THR A 20 -20.40 -5.03 12.59
C THR A 20 -19.80 -4.13 11.53
N ARG A 21 -18.91 -4.72 10.72
CA ARG A 21 -18.30 -4.10 9.56
C ARG A 21 -18.32 -5.12 8.44
N ASN A 22 -19.03 -4.80 7.36
CA ASN A 22 -19.20 -5.73 6.24
C ASN A 22 -18.29 -5.33 5.09
N LEU A 23 -17.49 -6.28 4.59
CA LEU A 23 -16.80 -6.13 3.31
C LEU A 23 -17.84 -6.28 2.18
N LYS A 24 -18.01 -5.23 1.37
CA LYS A 24 -18.99 -5.19 0.28
C LYS A 24 -18.41 -5.59 -1.06
N GLY A 25 -17.12 -5.32 -1.26
CA GLY A 25 -16.45 -5.68 -2.49
C GLY A 25 -14.98 -5.29 -2.52
N LEU A 26 -14.37 -5.58 -3.66
CA LEU A 26 -12.97 -5.31 -3.98
C LEU A 26 -12.90 -4.56 -5.29
N ILE A 27 -11.97 -3.61 -5.40
CA ILE A 27 -11.55 -3.02 -6.68
C ILE A 27 -10.14 -3.48 -6.97
N GLU A 28 -9.97 -4.15 -8.10
CA GLU A 28 -8.69 -4.64 -8.58
C GLU A 28 -8.19 -3.72 -9.70
N VAL A 29 -7.11 -2.99 -9.41
CA VAL A 29 -6.43 -2.09 -10.34
C VAL A 29 -5.18 -2.81 -10.85
N TYR A 30 -5.27 -3.35 -12.06
CA TYR A 30 -4.17 -3.95 -12.79
C TYR A 30 -3.31 -2.86 -13.40
N LEU A 31 -2.00 -2.93 -13.19
CA LEU A 31 -1.06 -1.90 -13.58
C LEU A 31 0.07 -2.52 -14.40
N LYS A 32 0.25 -2.03 -15.64
CA LYS A 32 1.45 -2.26 -16.44
C LYS A 32 2.30 -1.00 -16.41
N LEU A 33 3.57 -1.15 -16.04
CA LEU A 33 4.54 -0.06 -16.00
C LEU A 33 5.78 -0.40 -16.81
N ARG A 34 6.46 0.62 -17.35
CA ARG A 34 7.71 0.53 -18.09
C ARG A 34 8.79 1.35 -17.40
N THR A 35 10.00 0.82 -17.34
CA THR A 35 11.17 1.61 -16.90
C THR A 35 11.60 2.58 -18.01
N GLU A 36 11.63 3.88 -17.73
CA GLU A 36 12.16 4.89 -18.68
C GLU A 36 13.67 5.09 -18.49
N THR A 37 14.15 4.83 -17.28
CA THR A 37 15.58 4.85 -16.93
C THR A 37 15.93 3.60 -16.13
N GLY A 38 17.21 3.35 -15.90
CA GLY A 38 17.63 2.19 -15.12
C GLY A 38 17.02 2.18 -13.72
N LEU A 39 16.42 1.06 -13.31
CA LEU A 39 15.70 0.92 -12.04
C LEU A 39 16.52 0.08 -11.06
N LEU A 40 16.68 0.58 -9.83
CA LEU A 40 17.36 -0.13 -8.76
C LEU A 40 16.49 -0.16 -7.50
N ILE A 41 15.90 -1.33 -7.23
CA ILE A 41 15.37 -1.66 -5.90
C ILE A 41 16.37 -2.62 -5.28
N ARG A 42 17.10 -2.15 -4.27
CA ARG A 42 18.28 -2.85 -3.76
C ARG A 42 17.89 -4.13 -3.04
N MET A 43 18.61 -5.20 -3.35
CA MET A 43 18.58 -6.42 -2.57
C MET A 43 19.23 -6.21 -1.19
N PRO A 44 18.77 -6.91 -0.13
CA PRO A 44 19.44 -6.86 1.16
C PRO A 44 20.90 -7.32 1.06
N VAL A 45 21.79 -6.65 1.80
CA VAL A 45 23.25 -6.87 1.73
C VAL A 45 23.64 -8.35 1.95
N HIS A 46 22.99 -9.01 2.91
CA HIS A 46 23.24 -10.42 3.20
C HIS A 46 22.82 -11.36 2.06
N ALA A 47 21.73 -11.05 1.34
CA ALA A 47 21.31 -11.82 0.17
C ALA A 47 22.25 -11.59 -1.03
N GLN A 48 22.87 -10.41 -1.12
CA GLN A 48 23.87 -10.08 -2.15
C GLN A 48 25.19 -10.83 -1.96
N ALA A 49 25.60 -11.06 -0.71
CA ALA A 49 26.84 -11.77 -0.39
C ALA A 49 26.89 -13.21 -0.95
N TYR A 50 25.73 -13.84 -1.18
CA TYR A 50 25.65 -15.17 -1.80
C TYR A 50 25.83 -15.17 -3.32
N ARG A 51 25.85 -13.99 -3.98
CA ARG A 51 26.19 -13.88 -5.40
C ARG A 51 27.70 -13.65 -5.55
N ILE A 52 28.42 -14.70 -5.93
CA ILE A 52 29.86 -14.67 -6.17
C ILE A 52 30.17 -13.72 -7.35
N GLY A 53 31.06 -12.76 -7.14
CA GLY A 53 31.56 -11.85 -8.19
C GLY A 53 30.64 -10.68 -8.55
N GLY A 54 29.64 -10.36 -7.73
CA GLY A 54 28.64 -9.32 -8.04
C GLY A 54 29.10 -7.89 -7.72
N ALA A 55 28.62 -6.94 -8.54
CA ALA A 55 28.73 -5.49 -8.34
C ALA A 55 28.32 -5.04 -6.92
N ASP A 56 28.73 -3.83 -6.52
CA ASP A 56 28.48 -3.27 -5.18
C ASP A 56 27.00 -3.14 -4.84
N GLN A 57 26.13 -3.01 -5.85
CA GLN A 57 24.68 -2.98 -5.68
C GLN A 57 24.00 -3.85 -6.73
N TYR A 58 22.97 -4.56 -6.28
CA TYR A 58 22.23 -5.50 -7.11
C TYR A 58 20.71 -5.35 -6.90
N PRO A 59 19.88 -5.42 -7.97
CA PRO A 59 18.43 -5.32 -7.83
C PRO A 59 17.80 -6.57 -7.20
N MET A 60 16.59 -6.43 -6.67
CA MET A 60 15.77 -7.55 -6.21
C MET A 60 15.51 -8.54 -7.35
N ILE A 61 15.77 -9.82 -7.09
CA ILE A 61 15.55 -10.93 -8.02
C ILE A 61 14.67 -12.00 -7.38
N THR A 62 13.89 -12.66 -8.22
CA THR A 62 13.23 -13.92 -7.88
C THR A 62 13.20 -14.87 -9.08
N LYS A 63 12.62 -16.04 -8.90
CA LYS A 63 12.32 -16.99 -9.98
C LYS A 63 10.81 -17.01 -10.22
N LYS A 64 10.41 -16.97 -11.49
CA LYS A 64 8.99 -17.07 -11.89
C LYS A 64 8.86 -17.94 -13.13
N THR A 65 7.81 -18.77 -13.17
CA THR A 65 7.48 -19.59 -14.34
C THR A 65 6.64 -18.79 -15.33
N TYR A 66 7.07 -18.76 -16.59
CA TYR A 66 6.36 -18.13 -17.70
C TYR A 66 5.89 -19.17 -18.72
N ARG A 67 4.70 -18.95 -19.29
CA ARG A 67 4.10 -19.88 -20.24
C ARG A 67 4.98 -20.03 -21.49
N GLY A 68 5.31 -21.27 -21.84
CA GLY A 68 6.12 -21.58 -23.04
C GLY A 68 7.62 -21.33 -22.89
N ILE A 69 8.09 -20.91 -21.70
CA ILE A 69 9.51 -20.65 -21.43
C ILE A 69 10.02 -21.50 -20.27
N GLY A 70 9.20 -21.65 -19.22
CA GLY A 70 9.59 -22.33 -17.98
C GLY A 70 10.00 -21.35 -16.89
N GLU A 71 10.73 -21.85 -15.89
CA GLU A 71 11.25 -21.04 -14.78
C GLU A 71 12.37 -20.11 -15.27
N LEU A 72 12.25 -18.81 -14.96
CA LEU A 72 13.22 -17.80 -15.32
C LEU A 72 13.60 -16.97 -14.08
N GLU A 73 14.89 -16.71 -13.92
CA GLU A 73 15.38 -15.73 -12.96
C GLU A 73 15.14 -14.31 -13.50
N ILE A 74 14.42 -13.49 -12.73
CA ILE A 74 13.92 -12.18 -13.15
C ILE A 74 14.12 -11.12 -12.06
N PRO A 75 14.31 -9.84 -12.43
CA PRO A 75 14.11 -8.78 -11.46
C PRO A 75 12.62 -8.64 -11.13
N TYR A 76 12.30 -8.12 -9.96
CA TYR A 76 10.92 -7.78 -9.60
C TYR A 76 10.86 -6.51 -8.75
N ILE A 77 9.69 -5.89 -8.71
CA ILE A 77 9.40 -4.74 -7.86
C ILE A 77 8.53 -5.23 -6.71
N PRO A 78 9.01 -5.23 -5.46
CA PRO A 78 8.20 -5.61 -4.32
C PRO A 78 7.01 -4.66 -4.14
N GLY A 79 5.82 -5.19 -3.86
CA GLY A 79 4.62 -4.40 -3.61
C GLY A 79 4.79 -3.43 -2.45
N SER A 80 5.58 -3.80 -1.44
CA SER A 80 5.97 -2.93 -0.32
C SER A 80 6.80 -1.71 -0.75
N SER A 81 7.64 -1.85 -1.78
CA SER A 81 8.44 -0.74 -2.31
C SER A 81 7.56 0.28 -3.03
N LEU A 82 6.61 -0.19 -3.85
CA LEU A 82 5.65 0.67 -4.52
C LEU A 82 4.70 1.34 -3.51
N LYS A 83 4.12 0.54 -2.60
CA LYS A 83 3.20 1.01 -1.55
C LYS A 83 3.87 2.04 -0.63
N GLY A 84 5.09 1.75 -0.16
CA GLY A 84 5.83 2.65 0.73
C GLY A 84 6.22 3.95 0.05
N ARG A 85 6.67 3.89 -1.22
CA ARG A 85 6.99 5.09 -2.00
C ARG A 85 5.74 5.95 -2.23
N MET A 86 4.63 5.33 -2.60
CA MET A 86 3.34 6.00 -2.79
C MET A 86 2.87 6.67 -1.50
N ARG A 87 2.91 5.94 -0.37
CA ARG A 87 2.56 6.45 0.96
C ARG A 87 3.38 7.69 1.32
N GLY A 88 4.71 7.58 1.26
CA GLY A 88 5.61 8.66 1.67
C GLY A 88 5.44 9.93 0.84
N LEU A 89 5.24 9.79 -0.48
CA LEU A 89 4.96 10.94 -1.35
C LEU A 89 3.63 11.60 -1.01
N LEU A 90 2.58 10.83 -0.74
CA LEU A 90 1.27 11.35 -0.36
C LEU A 90 1.27 11.99 1.04
N GLU A 91 1.97 11.40 2.02
CA GLU A 91 2.14 12.00 3.35
C GLU A 91 2.76 13.39 3.27
N LEU A 92 3.83 13.54 2.47
CA LEU A 92 4.50 14.82 2.25
C LEU A 92 3.62 15.80 1.47
N ALA A 93 2.98 15.34 0.39
CA ALA A 93 2.12 16.19 -0.44
C ALA A 93 0.89 16.72 0.31
N LEU A 94 0.34 15.93 1.24
CA LEU A 94 -0.80 16.32 2.08
C LEU A 94 -0.39 17.03 3.37
N GLY A 95 0.90 17.28 3.59
CA GLY A 95 1.41 17.97 4.78
C GLY A 95 1.12 17.23 6.09
N LYS A 96 1.15 15.89 6.09
CA LYS A 96 0.86 15.09 7.28
C LYS A 96 1.94 15.24 8.33
N LYS A 97 1.52 15.31 9.60
CA LYS A 97 2.42 15.30 10.75
C LYS A 97 3.15 13.95 10.82
N LEU A 98 4.47 14.00 10.86
CA LEU A 98 5.34 12.82 10.90
C LEU A 98 5.86 12.62 12.32
N TYR A 99 5.88 11.36 12.74
CA TYR A 99 6.30 10.93 14.07
C TYR A 99 7.48 9.97 13.93
N SER A 100 8.35 9.94 14.93
CA SER A 100 9.46 8.99 15.01
C SER A 100 9.64 8.53 16.45
N SER A 101 9.75 7.21 16.65
CA SER A 101 10.05 6.61 17.95
C SER A 101 11.56 6.39 18.16
N ASP A 102 12.33 6.31 17.08
CA ASP A 102 13.76 5.97 17.08
C ASP A 102 14.65 7.10 16.55
N GLN A 103 14.05 8.24 16.16
CA GLN A 103 14.67 9.38 15.49
C GLN A 103 15.35 9.05 14.15
N LYS A 104 15.12 7.85 13.61
CA LYS A 104 15.67 7.39 12.33
C LYS A 104 14.58 7.38 11.26
N ILE A 105 13.40 6.88 11.60
CA ILE A 105 12.27 6.76 10.67
C ILE A 105 11.17 7.74 11.08
N TRP A 106 10.82 8.63 10.16
CA TRP A 106 9.75 9.61 10.31
C TRP A 106 8.61 9.24 9.36
N GLN A 107 7.42 9.00 9.91
CA GLN A 107 6.25 8.63 9.13
C GLN A 107 4.98 9.12 9.80
N HIS A 108 3.91 9.31 9.02
CA HIS A 108 2.60 9.52 9.61
C HIS A 108 2.11 8.24 10.27
N VAL A 109 1.60 8.34 11.51
CA VAL A 109 1.13 7.18 12.28
C VAL A 109 -0.16 7.56 12.97
N ARG A 110 -1.25 6.84 12.68
CA ARG A 110 -2.36 6.67 13.62
C ARG A 110 -1.99 5.62 14.67
N GLY A 111 -1.93 6.00 15.95
CA GLY A 111 -1.67 5.03 17.02
C GLY A 111 -1.56 5.65 18.41
N ILE A 112 -1.32 4.78 19.41
CA ILE A 112 -1.23 5.16 20.84
C ILE A 112 -0.09 6.12 21.18
N ALA A 113 0.85 6.33 20.27
CA ALA A 113 1.91 7.33 20.41
C ALA A 113 1.40 8.76 20.18
N MET A 114 0.22 8.92 19.58
CA MET A 114 -0.46 10.21 19.44
C MET A 114 -1.16 10.59 20.74
N ASP A 115 -1.32 11.90 20.96
CA ASP A 115 -2.27 12.34 21.98
C ASP A 115 -3.71 12.00 21.56
N PHE A 116 -4.61 11.92 22.56
CA PHE A 116 -6.00 11.55 22.30
C PHE A 116 -6.72 12.54 21.37
N PRO A 117 -6.54 13.87 21.47
CA PRO A 117 -7.17 14.81 20.54
C PRO A 117 -6.76 14.61 19.07
N ASP A 118 -5.46 14.43 18.78
CA ASP A 118 -4.99 14.17 17.42
C ASP A 118 -5.56 12.82 16.92
N LEU A 119 -5.58 11.79 17.77
CA LEU A 119 -6.12 10.47 17.42
C LEU A 119 -7.63 10.52 17.15
N GLU A 120 -8.38 11.24 17.98
CA GLU A 120 -9.81 11.43 17.83
C GLU A 120 -10.13 12.16 16.52
N ALA A 121 -9.43 13.26 16.23
CA ALA A 121 -9.60 14.00 14.99
C ALA A 121 -9.30 13.12 13.77
N ASP A 122 -8.18 12.39 13.79
CA ASP A 122 -7.77 11.52 12.69
C ASP A 122 -8.79 10.42 12.35
N ILE A 123 -9.37 9.79 13.38
CA ILE A 123 -10.41 8.75 13.22
C ILE A 123 -11.76 9.36 12.78
N ARG A 124 -12.14 10.52 13.33
CA ARG A 124 -13.39 11.21 12.96
C ARG A 124 -13.35 11.71 11.52
N GLU A 125 -12.24 12.28 11.11
CA GLU A 125 -12.02 12.81 9.75
C GLU A 125 -11.73 11.71 8.73
N ARG A 126 -11.56 10.46 9.20
CA ARG A 126 -11.21 9.31 8.37
C ARG A 126 -9.99 9.60 7.51
N CYS A 127 -8.84 9.85 8.18
CA CYS A 127 -7.60 10.18 7.49
C CYS A 127 -7.32 9.20 6.34
N ILE A 128 -7.20 9.78 5.14
CA ILE A 128 -7.14 9.03 3.88
C ILE A 128 -5.89 8.15 3.79
N ILE A 129 -4.78 8.60 4.42
CA ILE A 129 -3.52 7.86 4.44
C ILE A 129 -3.67 6.60 5.30
N ASP A 130 -4.15 6.72 6.53
CA ASP A 130 -4.28 5.57 7.42
C ASP A 130 -5.37 4.59 6.95
N GLU A 131 -6.44 5.09 6.34
CA GLU A 131 -7.46 4.21 5.76
C GLU A 131 -6.94 3.39 4.57
N LEU A 132 -6.22 4.02 3.65
CA LEU A 132 -5.68 3.34 2.47
C LEU A 132 -4.47 2.47 2.84
N PHE A 133 -3.46 3.06 3.48
CA PHE A 133 -2.15 2.44 3.67
C PHE A 133 -2.01 1.65 4.98
N GLY A 134 -2.94 1.84 5.91
CA GLY A 134 -2.96 1.15 7.20
C GLY A 134 -2.20 1.88 8.29
N TYR A 135 -2.48 1.46 9.52
CA TYR A 135 -1.92 2.02 10.75
C TYR A 135 -1.70 0.93 11.81
N ALA A 136 -1.02 1.26 12.91
CA ALA A 136 -0.80 0.31 14.00
C ALA A 136 -2.13 -0.01 14.70
N ALA A 137 -2.44 -1.30 14.89
CA ALA A 137 -3.73 -1.71 15.44
C ALA A 137 -3.99 -1.06 16.82
N VAL A 138 -5.17 -0.45 16.96
CA VAL A 138 -5.66 0.10 18.23
C VAL A 138 -6.90 -0.71 18.63
N ASN A 139 -6.87 -1.30 19.82
CA ASN A 139 -8.02 -2.08 20.30
C ASN A 139 -9.04 -1.19 21.03
N TYR A 140 -10.28 -1.68 21.14
CA TYR A 140 -11.39 -0.94 21.75
C TYR A 140 -11.09 -0.48 23.19
N LYS A 141 -10.47 -1.36 23.99
CA LYS A 141 -10.12 -1.07 25.38
C LYS A 141 -9.13 0.10 25.47
N GLN A 142 -8.11 0.12 24.62
CA GLN A 142 -7.14 1.22 24.56
C GLN A 142 -7.81 2.55 24.20
N LEU A 143 -8.72 2.58 23.22
CA LEU A 143 -9.46 3.80 22.87
C LEU A 143 -10.30 4.29 24.05
N LYS A 144 -10.99 3.37 24.74
CA LYS A 144 -11.80 3.71 25.91
C LYS A 144 -10.93 4.30 27.01
N GLU A 145 -9.82 3.65 27.37
CA GLU A 145 -8.89 4.13 28.40
C GLU A 145 -8.28 5.50 28.06
N MET A 146 -7.94 5.75 26.79
CA MET A 146 -7.46 7.06 26.35
C MET A 146 -8.55 8.13 26.44
N ALA A 147 -9.79 7.80 26.06
CA ALA A 147 -10.93 8.70 26.18
C ALA A 147 -11.26 9.01 27.65
N GLU A 148 -11.26 8.00 28.54
CA GLU A 148 -11.51 8.14 29.98
C GLU A 148 -10.57 9.17 30.61
N LYS A 149 -9.28 9.12 30.28
CA LYS A 149 -8.27 10.08 30.76
C LYS A 149 -8.56 11.52 30.37
N LYS A 150 -9.35 11.76 29.30
CA LYS A 150 -9.59 13.10 28.76
C LYS A 150 -10.99 13.64 29.05
N VAL A 151 -12.02 12.80 28.99
CA VAL A 151 -13.44 13.22 29.07
C VAL A 151 -14.20 12.59 30.25
N GLY A 152 -13.55 11.75 31.06
CA GLY A 152 -14.15 11.03 32.17
C GLY A 152 -14.93 9.77 31.75
N GLU A 153 -15.17 8.88 32.72
CA GLU A 153 -15.77 7.55 32.53
C GLU A 153 -17.14 7.61 31.84
N THR A 154 -17.98 8.57 32.23
CA THR A 154 -19.37 8.67 31.74
C THR A 154 -19.46 8.89 30.23
N ARG A 155 -18.48 9.57 29.62
CA ARG A 155 -18.49 9.90 28.17
C ARG A 155 -17.58 9.01 27.34
N ALA A 156 -16.59 8.37 27.95
CA ALA A 156 -15.57 7.62 27.24
C ALA A 156 -16.13 6.44 26.43
N GLU A 157 -17.15 5.74 26.94
CA GLU A 157 -17.75 4.61 26.24
C GLU A 157 -18.46 5.03 24.95
N ALA A 158 -19.18 6.14 24.99
CA ALA A 158 -19.86 6.69 23.81
C ALA A 158 -18.85 7.15 22.74
N ILE A 159 -17.78 7.84 23.17
CA ILE A 159 -16.72 8.29 22.25
C ILE A 159 -15.98 7.09 21.66
N ALA A 160 -15.54 6.14 22.48
CA ALA A 160 -14.83 4.95 22.00
C ALA A 160 -15.68 4.14 21.00
N SER A 161 -16.97 3.96 21.27
CA SER A 161 -17.91 3.29 20.35
C SER A 161 -18.01 4.01 19.01
N GLN A 162 -18.15 5.34 19.04
CA GLN A 162 -18.23 6.16 17.82
C GLN A 162 -16.92 6.09 17.02
N LEU A 163 -15.77 6.23 17.67
CA LEU A 163 -14.47 6.15 17.01
C LEU A 163 -14.23 4.76 16.41
N PHE A 164 -14.49 3.71 17.20
CA PHE A 164 -14.32 2.33 16.75
C PHE A 164 -15.22 2.01 15.55
N SER A 165 -16.41 2.62 15.47
CA SER A 165 -17.30 2.48 14.31
C SER A 165 -16.82 3.12 13.02
N ASN A 166 -15.74 3.89 13.02
CA ASN A 166 -15.09 4.40 11.81
C ASN A 166 -13.87 3.56 11.41
N LEU A 167 -13.39 2.68 12.28
CA LEU A 167 -12.21 1.88 12.03
C LEU A 167 -12.53 0.69 11.10
N ALA A 168 -11.51 0.35 10.31
CA ALA A 168 -11.46 -0.83 9.44
C ALA A 168 -9.99 -1.20 9.24
N ILE A 169 -9.75 -2.40 8.71
CA ILE A 169 -8.41 -2.82 8.31
C ILE A 169 -7.90 -1.96 7.14
N THR A 170 -6.60 -2.05 6.88
CA THR A 170 -5.94 -1.46 5.71
C THR A 170 -6.70 -1.75 4.42
N ARG A 171 -7.04 -0.72 3.66
CA ARG A 171 -7.85 -0.89 2.44
C ARG A 171 -7.05 -1.25 1.21
N ILE A 172 -5.78 -0.82 1.07
CA ILE A 172 -4.99 -1.16 -0.13
C ILE A 172 -4.00 -2.29 0.13
N LEU A 173 -4.08 -3.29 -0.75
CA LEU A 173 -3.13 -4.38 -0.91
C LEU A 173 -2.37 -4.12 -2.21
N VAL A 174 -1.06 -4.31 -2.22
CA VAL A 174 -0.22 -4.08 -3.39
C VAL A 174 0.61 -5.33 -3.61
N ASP A 175 0.39 -6.00 -4.74
CA ASP A 175 1.09 -7.21 -5.12
C ASP A 175 2.48 -6.87 -5.65
N ASP A 176 3.34 -7.89 -5.72
CA ASP A 176 4.63 -7.77 -6.39
C ASP A 176 4.45 -7.65 -7.90
N PHE A 177 5.34 -6.89 -8.53
CA PHE A 177 5.32 -6.59 -9.95
C PHE A 177 6.44 -7.36 -10.66
N PHE A 178 6.08 -8.09 -11.71
CA PHE A 178 6.98 -8.98 -12.45
C PHE A 178 7.04 -8.60 -13.92
N PRO A 179 8.15 -8.89 -14.64
CA PRO A 179 8.22 -8.66 -16.07
C PRO A 179 7.04 -9.30 -16.83
N THR A 180 6.46 -8.57 -17.78
CA THR A 180 5.29 -9.07 -18.52
C THR A 180 5.66 -10.20 -19.47
N GLU A 181 4.72 -11.13 -19.69
CA GLU A 181 4.90 -12.20 -20.70
C GLU A 181 5.16 -11.62 -22.09
N GLU A 182 4.49 -10.51 -22.43
CA GLU A 182 4.68 -9.80 -23.70
C GLU A 182 6.14 -9.33 -23.87
N PHE A 183 6.69 -8.66 -22.85
CA PHE A 183 8.08 -8.21 -22.88
C PHE A 183 9.05 -9.37 -23.06
N ILE A 184 8.85 -10.47 -22.32
CA ILE A 184 9.74 -11.64 -22.39
C ILE A 184 9.69 -12.28 -23.77
N ASN A 185 8.51 -12.46 -24.35
CA ASN A 185 8.34 -13.04 -25.68
C ASN A 185 8.93 -12.14 -26.76
N ARG A 186 8.67 -10.83 -26.70
CA ARG A 186 9.16 -9.83 -27.66
C ARG A 186 10.68 -9.72 -27.66
N THR A 187 11.30 -9.76 -26.48
CA THR A 187 12.76 -9.64 -26.31
C THR A 187 13.50 -10.99 -26.35
N ARG A 188 12.76 -12.10 -26.32
CA ARG A 188 13.30 -13.46 -26.20
C ARG A 188 14.21 -13.62 -24.97
N ALA A 189 13.87 -12.98 -23.86
CA ALA A 189 14.65 -13.09 -22.62
C ALA A 189 14.68 -14.55 -22.13
N ARG A 190 15.88 -15.02 -21.76
CA ARG A 190 16.16 -16.40 -21.29
C ARG A 190 17.05 -16.45 -20.06
N SER A 191 17.64 -15.32 -19.67
CA SER A 191 18.50 -15.20 -18.50
C SER A 191 18.30 -13.88 -17.77
N ILE A 192 18.78 -13.78 -16.54
CA ILE A 192 18.73 -12.54 -15.77
C ILE A 192 19.48 -11.38 -16.46
N ALA A 193 20.56 -11.68 -17.20
CA ALA A 193 21.34 -10.69 -17.92
C ALA A 193 20.51 -9.95 -18.99
N ASP A 194 19.44 -10.58 -19.50
CA ASP A 194 18.54 -9.94 -20.45
C ASP A 194 17.72 -8.80 -19.85
N PHE A 195 17.70 -8.65 -18.52
CA PHE A 195 16.96 -7.58 -17.85
C PHE A 195 17.87 -6.52 -17.22
N LEU A 196 19.16 -6.79 -17.09
CA LEU A 196 20.06 -6.00 -16.28
C LEU A 196 21.11 -5.29 -17.13
N GLU A 197 21.59 -4.17 -16.62
CA GLU A 197 22.76 -3.47 -17.14
C GLU A 197 23.71 -3.13 -15.98
N GLU A 198 25.00 -3.16 -16.25
CA GLU A 198 26.03 -2.66 -15.37
C GLU A 198 26.29 -1.19 -15.69
N LYS A 199 26.29 -0.36 -14.64
CA LYS A 199 26.69 1.04 -14.73
C LYS A 199 27.72 1.33 -13.66
N SER A 200 28.91 1.71 -14.10
CA SER A 200 29.94 2.23 -13.21
C SER A 200 29.60 3.69 -12.84
N GLU A 201 29.65 4.01 -11.55
CA GLU A 201 29.57 5.37 -11.01
C GLU A 201 30.82 5.68 -10.22
N ASN A 202 31.34 6.90 -10.32
CA ASN A 202 32.52 7.31 -9.56
C ASN A 202 32.12 8.17 -8.36
N ARG A 203 32.66 7.85 -7.19
CA ARG A 203 32.79 8.83 -6.11
C ARG A 203 34.07 9.61 -6.38
N ILE A 204 33.99 10.94 -6.32
CA ILE A 204 35.14 11.80 -6.58
C ILE A 204 35.51 12.50 -5.28
N ASP A 205 36.75 12.33 -4.84
CA ASP A 205 37.33 13.09 -3.74
C ASP A 205 37.34 14.58 -4.10
N ARG A 206 36.77 15.43 -3.24
CA ARG A 206 36.67 16.87 -3.47
C ARG A 206 37.99 17.61 -3.21
N VAL A 207 38.97 16.97 -2.56
CA VAL A 207 40.30 17.52 -2.28
C VAL A 207 41.29 17.10 -3.37
N THR A 208 41.36 15.81 -3.68
CA THR A 208 42.38 15.27 -4.59
C THR A 208 41.87 15.02 -6.01
N SER A 209 40.55 15.11 -6.25
CA SER A 209 39.89 14.67 -7.49
C SER A 209 40.10 13.18 -7.83
N ALA A 210 40.60 12.37 -6.88
CA ALA A 210 40.73 10.94 -7.07
C ALA A 210 39.34 10.28 -7.27
N ALA A 211 39.25 9.37 -8.23
CA ALA A 211 38.06 8.58 -8.48
C ALA A 211 38.09 7.28 -7.67
N ASP A 212 36.97 6.97 -7.02
CA ASP A 212 36.64 5.73 -6.34
C ASP A 212 35.46 5.10 -7.12
N PRO A 213 35.75 4.24 -8.13
CA PRO A 213 34.73 3.60 -8.97
C PRO A 213 33.86 2.65 -8.16
N ARG A 214 32.59 2.59 -8.54
CA ARG A 214 31.58 1.75 -7.93
C ARG A 214 30.73 1.12 -9.01
N ASP A 215 30.59 -0.19 -8.98
CA ASP A 215 29.78 -0.90 -9.95
C ASP A 215 28.35 -1.09 -9.43
N ILE A 216 27.38 -0.68 -10.23
CA ILE A 216 25.97 -0.78 -9.91
C ILE A 216 25.28 -1.58 -11.00
N VAL A 217 24.77 -2.74 -10.64
CA VAL A 217 23.84 -3.48 -11.50
C VAL A 217 22.44 -2.92 -11.26
N ARG A 218 21.69 -2.71 -12.33
CA ARG A 218 20.31 -2.23 -12.27
C ARG A 218 19.49 -2.82 -13.40
N VAL A 219 18.16 -2.77 -13.27
CA VAL A 219 17.25 -3.14 -14.36
C VAL A 219 17.41 -2.13 -15.49
N LYS A 220 17.55 -2.60 -16.72
CA LYS A 220 17.71 -1.75 -17.90
C LYS A 220 16.45 -0.92 -18.20
N PRO A 221 16.57 0.22 -18.89
CA PRO A 221 15.42 0.92 -19.47
C PRO A 221 14.62 0.02 -20.43
N GLY A 222 13.31 0.25 -20.50
CA GLY A 222 12.38 -0.44 -21.40
C GLY A 222 11.82 -1.76 -20.87
N VAL A 223 12.21 -2.21 -19.66
CA VAL A 223 11.62 -3.40 -19.04
C VAL A 223 10.20 -3.08 -18.58
N GLU A 224 9.25 -3.91 -19.00
CA GLU A 224 7.83 -3.74 -18.67
C GLU A 224 7.44 -4.73 -17.58
N PHE A 225 6.88 -4.22 -16.48
CA PHE A 225 6.39 -4.97 -15.34
C PHE A 225 4.87 -4.88 -15.24
N GLU A 226 4.23 -5.93 -14.73
CA GLU A 226 2.80 -5.97 -14.40
C GLU A 226 2.60 -6.42 -12.96
N GLY A 227 1.57 -5.86 -12.34
CA GLY A 227 1.14 -6.18 -10.98
C GLY A 227 -0.25 -5.61 -10.71
N LYS A 228 -0.72 -5.75 -9.47
CA LYS A 228 -2.08 -5.37 -9.09
C LYS A 228 -2.11 -4.64 -7.75
N LEU A 229 -2.96 -3.63 -7.67
CA LEU A 229 -3.41 -3.03 -6.43
C LEU A 229 -4.87 -3.47 -6.18
N THR A 230 -5.17 -3.92 -4.96
CA THR A 230 -6.53 -4.26 -4.55
C THR A 230 -7.00 -3.29 -3.47
N LEU A 231 -8.15 -2.63 -3.69
CA LEU A 231 -8.83 -1.77 -2.73
C LEU A 231 -10.02 -2.51 -2.12
N LEU A 232 -10.01 -2.69 -0.81
CA LEU A 232 -11.12 -3.23 -0.02
C LEU A 232 -12.17 -2.14 0.22
N LEU A 233 -13.44 -2.45 -0.03
CA LEU A 233 -14.57 -1.53 0.19
C LEU A 233 -15.55 -2.11 1.21
N PHE A 234 -15.74 -1.39 2.31
CA PHE A 234 -16.64 -1.75 3.39
C PHE A 234 -17.98 -0.99 3.31
N ASP A 235 -18.95 -1.40 4.13
CA ASP A 235 -20.29 -0.79 4.20
C ASP A 235 -20.32 0.72 4.51
N ASN A 236 -19.26 1.30 5.08
CA ASN A 236 -19.12 2.73 5.28
C ASN A 236 -18.28 3.44 4.21
N ASP A 237 -17.94 2.81 3.10
CA ASP A 237 -17.00 3.37 2.11
C ASP A 237 -17.64 3.92 0.84
N SER A 238 -18.97 3.82 0.69
CA SER A 238 -19.68 4.23 -0.53
C SER A 238 -19.38 5.68 -0.93
N ASP A 239 -19.39 6.60 0.03
CA ASP A 239 -19.06 8.03 -0.16
C ASP A 239 -17.55 8.29 -0.31
N MET A 240 -16.70 7.35 0.08
CA MET A 240 -15.25 7.47 0.05
C MET A 240 -14.62 6.92 -1.24
N VAL A 241 -15.35 6.13 -2.03
CA VAL A 241 -14.84 5.49 -3.27
C VAL A 241 -14.08 6.49 -4.15
N GLU A 242 -14.69 7.63 -4.47
CA GLU A 242 -14.05 8.61 -5.34
C GLU A 242 -12.79 9.21 -4.71
N LYS A 243 -12.82 9.50 -3.40
CA LYS A 243 -11.68 10.02 -2.66
C LYS A 243 -10.52 9.01 -2.65
N TYR A 244 -10.82 7.73 -2.44
CA TYR A 244 -9.83 6.66 -2.51
C TYR A 244 -9.18 6.57 -3.89
N LEU A 245 -9.98 6.54 -4.96
CA LEU A 245 -9.47 6.46 -6.32
C LEU A 245 -8.62 7.69 -6.69
N LYS A 246 -9.06 8.90 -6.31
CA LYS A 246 -8.29 10.13 -6.49
C LYS A 246 -6.95 10.07 -5.77
N THR A 247 -6.93 9.64 -4.52
CA THR A 247 -5.69 9.56 -3.73
C THR A 247 -4.73 8.49 -4.26
N ILE A 248 -5.23 7.32 -4.65
CA ILE A 248 -4.41 6.26 -5.28
C ILE A 248 -3.82 6.78 -6.59
N THR A 249 -4.65 7.37 -7.46
CA THR A 249 -4.20 7.87 -8.77
C THR A 249 -3.17 8.99 -8.61
N ALA A 250 -3.39 9.93 -7.69
CA ALA A 250 -2.41 10.96 -7.37
C ALA A 250 -1.09 10.35 -6.85
N GLY A 251 -1.16 9.31 -6.03
CA GLY A 251 0.01 8.58 -5.55
C GLY A 251 0.82 7.93 -6.67
N LEU A 252 0.14 7.29 -7.62
CA LEU A 252 0.76 6.73 -8.83
C LEU A 252 1.38 7.83 -9.71
N ARG A 253 0.67 8.95 -9.89
CA ARG A 253 1.18 10.12 -10.62
C ARG A 253 2.44 10.69 -10.00
N LEU A 254 2.47 10.85 -8.68
CA LEU A 254 3.66 11.33 -7.96
C LEU A 254 4.86 10.39 -8.14
N ILE A 255 4.64 9.08 -8.29
CA ILE A 255 5.73 8.15 -8.61
C ILE A 255 6.26 8.38 -10.02
N GLU A 256 5.39 8.56 -11.02
CA GLU A 256 5.82 8.89 -12.40
C GLU A 256 6.63 10.19 -12.47
N GLU A 257 6.16 11.24 -11.80
CA GLU A 257 6.79 12.57 -11.81
C GLU A 257 8.09 12.61 -10.96
N THR A 258 8.33 11.60 -10.12
CA THR A 258 9.54 11.52 -9.29
C THR A 258 10.41 10.34 -9.70
N TYR A 259 10.37 9.25 -8.94
CA TYR A 259 11.08 8.00 -9.19
C TYR A 259 10.63 6.90 -8.23
N LEU A 260 10.92 5.66 -8.63
CA LEU A 260 10.80 4.44 -7.83
C LEU A 260 12.19 3.87 -7.50
N GLY A 261 12.36 3.34 -6.29
CA GLY A 261 13.61 2.71 -5.85
C GLY A 261 14.70 3.70 -5.43
N GLY A 262 15.96 3.30 -5.55
CA GLY A 262 17.13 4.04 -5.10
C GLY A 262 17.74 4.96 -6.16
N SER A 263 18.58 5.90 -5.72
CA SER A 263 19.41 6.77 -6.57
C SER A 263 18.63 7.67 -7.54
N GLY A 264 17.36 7.99 -7.26
CA GLY A 264 16.51 8.77 -8.15
C GLY A 264 16.98 10.20 -8.46
N SER A 265 17.71 10.83 -7.53
CA SER A 265 18.38 12.12 -7.73
C SER A 265 19.51 12.05 -8.76
N ARG A 266 20.03 10.85 -9.05
CA ARG A 266 21.04 10.56 -10.08
C ARG A 266 20.42 10.03 -11.38
N GLY A 267 19.12 10.22 -11.58
CA GLY A 267 18.41 9.83 -12.80
C GLY A 267 18.00 8.36 -12.88
N TYR A 268 17.87 7.67 -11.75
CA TYR A 268 17.37 6.29 -11.69
C TYR A 268 15.86 6.27 -11.49
N GLY A 269 15.23 5.15 -11.86
CA GLY A 269 13.89 4.81 -11.40
C GLY A 269 12.76 5.65 -11.96
N ARG A 270 12.97 6.39 -13.06
CA ARG A 270 11.87 6.95 -13.85
C ARG A 270 11.08 5.81 -14.47
N ILE A 271 9.77 5.79 -14.22
CA ILE A 271 8.83 4.77 -14.72
C ILE A 271 7.62 5.46 -15.33
N LYS A 272 6.93 4.74 -16.21
CA LYS A 272 5.65 5.17 -16.80
C LYS A 272 4.63 4.05 -16.69
N PHE A 273 3.44 4.35 -16.19
CA PHE A 273 2.29 3.45 -16.29
C PHE A 273 1.71 3.57 -17.70
N ILE A 274 1.66 2.43 -18.40
CA ILE A 274 1.32 2.34 -19.82
C ILE A 274 0.03 1.56 -20.07
N GLU A 275 -0.52 0.90 -19.05
CA GLU A 275 -1.85 0.28 -19.11
C GLU A 275 -2.41 0.16 -17.69
N ILE A 276 -3.68 0.49 -17.54
CA ILE A 276 -4.41 0.43 -16.26
C ILE A 276 -5.76 -0.24 -16.50
N GLY A 277 -5.96 -1.44 -15.94
CA GLY A 277 -7.23 -2.14 -15.94
C GLY A 277 -7.91 -2.01 -14.58
N VAL A 278 -9.23 -1.83 -14.55
CA VAL A 278 -10.01 -1.76 -13.32
C VAL A 278 -11.15 -2.76 -13.38
N GLU A 279 -11.14 -3.69 -12.43
CA GLU A 279 -12.19 -4.68 -12.24
C GLU A 279 -12.81 -4.51 -10.84
N ALA A 280 -14.10 -4.81 -10.72
CA ALA A 280 -14.81 -4.80 -9.45
C ALA A 280 -15.32 -6.19 -9.13
N LEU A 281 -15.17 -6.60 -7.88
CA LEU A 281 -15.71 -7.83 -7.33
C LEU A 281 -16.72 -7.48 -6.24
N LYS A 282 -17.99 -7.83 -6.46
CA LYS A 282 -19.08 -7.65 -5.51
C LYS A 282 -19.20 -8.90 -4.64
N ILE A 283 -19.38 -8.68 -3.33
CA ILE A 283 -19.68 -9.73 -2.36
C ILE A 283 -21.16 -9.63 -2.03
N ALA A 284 -21.95 -10.56 -2.55
CA ALA A 284 -23.38 -10.68 -2.27
C ALA A 284 -23.63 -11.82 -1.28
N VAL A 285 -24.52 -11.59 -0.31
CA VAL A 285 -24.96 -12.62 0.63
C VAL A 285 -26.47 -12.79 0.43
N SER A 286 -26.89 -13.94 -0.06
CA SER A 286 -28.30 -14.33 -0.23
C SER A 286 -28.52 -15.67 0.47
N ASP A 287 -29.51 -15.75 1.35
CA ASP A 287 -29.90 -17.00 2.02
C ASP A 287 -28.73 -17.71 2.76
N GLY A 288 -27.84 -16.92 3.36
CA GLY A 288 -26.65 -17.43 4.05
C GLY A 288 -25.52 -17.91 3.13
N THR A 289 -25.70 -17.85 1.80
CA THR A 289 -24.69 -18.21 0.82
C THR A 289 -23.96 -16.97 0.32
N LEU A 290 -22.62 -17.04 0.34
CA LEU A 290 -21.74 -15.99 -0.18
C LEU A 290 -21.51 -16.21 -1.68
N LYS A 291 -21.83 -15.19 -2.48
CA LYS A 291 -21.59 -15.15 -3.93
C LYS A 291 -20.60 -14.04 -4.27
N LEU A 292 -19.67 -14.36 -5.17
CA LEU A 292 -18.65 -13.44 -5.68
C LEU A 292 -18.92 -13.16 -7.15
N GLU A 293 -19.15 -11.90 -7.49
CA GLU A 293 -19.47 -11.48 -8.85
C GLU A 293 -18.41 -10.48 -9.33
N LYS A 294 -17.65 -10.83 -10.37
CA LYS A 294 -16.59 -9.99 -10.91
C LYS A 294 -16.99 -9.39 -12.25
N THR A 295 -16.68 -8.11 -12.45
CA THR A 295 -16.90 -7.43 -13.73
C THR A 295 -15.75 -6.47 -14.06
N SER A 296 -15.51 -6.26 -15.35
CA SER A 296 -14.60 -5.20 -15.81
C SER A 296 -15.33 -3.86 -15.79
N ILE A 297 -14.72 -2.84 -15.19
CA ILE A 297 -15.32 -1.51 -15.04
C ILE A 297 -14.67 -0.48 -15.95
N GLY A 298 -13.35 -0.61 -16.21
CA GLY A 298 -12.63 0.35 -17.04
C GLY A 298 -11.25 -0.15 -17.47
N LYS A 299 -10.78 0.42 -18.58
CA LYS A 299 -9.43 0.24 -19.11
C LYS A 299 -8.92 1.59 -19.59
N TYR A 300 -7.69 1.93 -19.21
CA TYR A 300 -7.06 3.21 -19.49
C TYR A 300 -5.62 2.99 -19.96
N SER A 301 -5.15 3.85 -20.84
CA SER A 301 -3.84 3.75 -21.47
C SER A 301 -2.73 4.39 -20.65
N ASN A 302 -3.07 5.28 -19.72
CA ASN A 302 -2.11 5.97 -18.85
C ASN A 302 -2.83 6.63 -17.65
N ILE A 303 -2.06 7.21 -16.73
CA ILE A 303 -2.57 7.87 -15.53
C ILE A 303 -3.43 9.10 -15.86
N ALA A 304 -3.07 9.91 -16.86
CA ALA A 304 -3.83 11.11 -17.20
C ALA A 304 -5.25 10.76 -17.69
N GLU A 305 -5.37 9.72 -18.51
CA GLU A 305 -6.68 9.22 -18.94
C GLU A 305 -7.51 8.70 -17.75
N LEU A 306 -6.88 7.99 -16.81
CA LEU A 306 -7.56 7.57 -15.58
C LEU A 306 -8.04 8.78 -14.76
N GLU A 307 -7.19 9.80 -14.57
CA GLU A 307 -7.49 11.03 -13.82
C GLU A 307 -8.75 11.73 -14.35
N GLU A 308 -8.90 11.85 -15.67
CA GLU A 308 -10.06 12.46 -16.32
C GLU A 308 -11.36 11.65 -16.11
N LYS A 309 -11.24 10.32 -15.91
CA LYS A 309 -12.38 9.39 -15.81
C LYS A 309 -12.71 8.96 -14.39
N ILE A 310 -12.00 9.44 -13.36
CA ILE A 310 -12.21 8.99 -11.98
C ILE A 310 -13.65 9.18 -11.50
N SER A 311 -14.31 10.29 -11.85
CA SER A 311 -15.67 10.56 -11.37
C SER A 311 -16.70 9.59 -11.98
N ASP A 312 -16.58 9.28 -13.27
CA ASP A 312 -17.39 8.26 -13.94
C ASP A 312 -17.10 6.85 -13.39
N LEU A 313 -15.82 6.52 -13.24
CA LEU A 313 -15.36 5.26 -12.66
C LEU A 313 -15.91 5.05 -11.24
N SER A 314 -15.87 6.09 -10.40
CA SER A 314 -16.39 6.03 -9.03
C SER A 314 -17.90 5.84 -9.00
N GLY A 315 -18.65 6.42 -9.95
CA GLY A 315 -20.08 6.21 -10.13
C GLY A 315 -20.41 4.75 -10.43
N LYS A 316 -19.76 4.19 -11.45
CA LYS A 316 -19.93 2.78 -11.86
C LYS A 316 -19.61 1.80 -10.73
N ILE A 317 -18.52 2.06 -9.99
CA ILE A 317 -18.13 1.23 -8.84
C ILE A 317 -19.20 1.29 -7.73
N ARG A 318 -19.68 2.50 -7.42
CA ARG A 318 -20.71 2.68 -6.38
C ARG A 318 -21.99 1.95 -6.74
N GLU A 319 -22.44 2.10 -7.98
CA GLU A 319 -23.61 1.39 -8.50
C GLU A 319 -23.41 -0.12 -8.43
N TYR A 320 -22.29 -0.65 -8.92
CA TYR A 320 -22.06 -2.09 -8.93
C TYR A 320 -21.98 -2.70 -7.52
N ILE A 321 -21.12 -2.15 -6.65
CA ILE A 321 -20.81 -2.76 -5.33
C ILE A 321 -21.88 -2.45 -4.30
N PHE A 322 -22.41 -1.22 -4.28
CA PHE A 322 -23.27 -0.75 -3.20
C PHE A 322 -24.76 -0.68 -3.57
N ALA A 323 -25.15 -0.91 -4.82
CA ALA A 323 -26.58 -1.05 -5.15
C ALA A 323 -27.17 -2.24 -4.37
N LYS A 324 -28.34 -1.97 -3.79
CA LYS A 324 -29.16 -2.90 -3.01
C LYS A 324 -29.72 -4.01 -3.89
#